data_AF-A0A522AJG1-F1
#
_entry.id   AF-A0A522AJG1-F1
#
_cell.length_a   1.000
_cell.length_b   1.000
_cell.length_c   1.000
_cell.angle_alpha   90.00
_cell.angle_beta   90.00
_cell.angle_gamma   90.00
#
_symmetry.space_group_name_H-M   'P 1'
#
loop_
_entity.id
_entity.type
_entity.pdbx_description
1 polymer ?
#
loop_
_entity_poly.entity_id
_entity_poly.type
_entity_poly.pdbx_seq_one_letter_code
_entity_poly.pdbx_strand_id
1 'polypeptide(L)'
;MNAENVSKNHGWLVACSGLGINLALGVLYTWSMFKPAIEKDFGWKGGQLNDPYALCCLVFAFTMIFAGRCQDKLGPRVTASVGGVLVGAGLALISTTNSYATWLLGFGV
;
A
#
# COMPACT_ATOMS: atom_id res chain seq x y z
N MET A 1 -4.95 -35.58 -26.06
CA MET A 1 -5.57 -34.24 -26.15
C MET A 1 -6.92 -34.30 -25.48
N ASN A 2 -7.08 -33.77 -24.26
CA ASN A 2 -8.39 -33.48 -23.67
C ASN A 2 -8.18 -32.28 -22.75
N ALA A 3 -8.63 -31.11 -23.22
CA ALA A 3 -8.55 -29.86 -22.48
C ALA A 3 -9.58 -29.90 -21.34
N GLU A 4 -9.12 -30.28 -20.16
CA GLU A 4 -9.87 -30.17 -18.91
C GLU A 4 -10.24 -28.70 -18.65
N ASN A 5 -11.54 -28.40 -18.71
CA ASN A 5 -12.26 -27.46 -17.84
C ASN A 5 -11.50 -26.21 -17.38
N VAL A 6 -10.99 -25.40 -18.30
CA VAL A 6 -10.57 -24.02 -17.95
C VAL A 6 -11.83 -23.22 -17.66
N SER A 7 -12.18 -23.13 -16.38
CA SER A 7 -13.24 -22.26 -15.88
C SER A 7 -13.11 -20.87 -16.52
N LYS A 8 -14.12 -20.50 -17.32
CA LYS A 8 -14.22 -19.29 -18.14
C LYS A 8 -14.09 -17.98 -17.34
N ASN A 9 -14.10 -18.06 -16.01
CA ASN A 9 -14.08 -16.93 -15.08
C ASN A 9 -12.71 -16.67 -14.42
N HIS A 10 -11.72 -17.56 -14.54
CA HIS A 10 -10.41 -17.34 -13.91
C HIS A 10 -9.65 -16.15 -14.50
N GLY A 11 -9.76 -15.89 -15.81
CA GLY A 11 -9.09 -14.76 -16.46
C GLY A 11 -9.59 -13.40 -15.95
N TRP A 12 -10.91 -13.25 -15.80
CA TRP A 12 -11.52 -12.06 -15.20
C TRP A 12 -11.10 -11.88 -13.74
N LEU A 13 -10.99 -12.98 -12.99
CA LEU A 13 -10.59 -12.92 -11.59
C LEU A 13 -9.13 -12.46 -11.43
N VAL A 14 -8.23 -12.89 -12.32
CA VAL A 14 -6.83 -12.42 -12.38
C VAL A 14 -6.75 -10.96 -12.82
N ALA A 15 -7.55 -10.55 -13.82
CA ALA A 15 -7.61 -9.16 -14.27
C ALA A 15 -8.09 -8.21 -13.16
N CYS A 16 -9.16 -8.57 -12.44
CA CYS A 16 -9.64 -7.80 -11.29
C CYS A 16 -8.60 -7.73 -10.16
N SER A 17 -7.87 -8.83 -9.91
CA SER A 17 -6.80 -8.84 -8.91
C SER A 17 -5.64 -7.92 -9.31
N GLY A 18 -5.23 -7.95 -10.59
CA GLY A 18 -4.21 -7.05 -11.14
C GLY A 18 -4.62 -5.59 -11.12
N LEU A 19 -5.90 -5.30 -11.37
CA LEU A 19 -6.47 -3.96 -11.23
C LEU A 19 -6.42 -3.50 -9.77
N GLY A 20 -6.80 -4.35 -8.81
CA GLY A 20 -6.72 -4.05 -7.38
C GLY A 20 -5.30 -3.72 -6.92
N ILE A 21 -4.29 -4.48 -7.38
CA ILE A 21 -2.87 -4.22 -7.07
C ILE A 21 -2.42 -2.87 -7.69
N ASN A 22 -2.82 -2.57 -8.92
CA ASN A 22 -2.52 -1.27 -9.54
C ASN A 22 -3.19 -0.11 -8.79
N LEU A 23 -4.41 -0.31 -8.29
CA LEU A 23 -5.10 0.70 -7.48
C LEU A 23 -4.39 0.92 -6.14
N ALA A 24 -3.86 -0.14 -5.52
CA ALA A 24 -3.05 -0.05 -4.31
C ALA A 24 -1.76 0.76 -4.54
N LEU A 25 -1.10 0.61 -5.69
CA LEU A 25 0.03 1.48 -6.08
C LEU A 25 -0.38 2.96 -6.19
N GLY A 26 -1.65 3.24 -6.53
CA GLY A 26 -2.21 4.58 -6.54
C GLY A 26 -2.24 5.26 -5.16
N VAL A 27 -2.28 4.50 -4.06
CA VAL A 27 -2.27 5.07 -2.69
C VAL A 27 -0.97 5.85 -2.43
N LEU A 28 0.17 5.31 -2.86
CA LEU A 28 1.46 6.01 -2.81
C LEU A 28 1.46 7.29 -3.66
N TYR A 29 0.77 7.27 -4.80
CA TYR A 29 0.62 8.45 -5.66
C TYR A 29 -0.27 9.53 -5.03
N THR A 30 -1.25 9.11 -4.22
CA THR A 30 -2.16 10.02 -3.52
C THR A 30 -1.40 10.89 -2.51
N TRP A 31 -0.28 10.40 -1.95
CA TRP A 31 0.60 11.21 -1.10
C TRP A 31 1.10 12.49 -1.80
N SER A 32 1.42 12.42 -3.09
CA SER A 32 1.84 13.60 -3.87
C SER A 32 0.73 14.64 -4.01
N MET A 33 -0.55 14.23 -3.91
CA MET A 33 -1.69 15.16 -3.86
C MET A 33 -1.88 15.75 -2.45
N PHE A 34 -1.59 14.99 -1.40
CA PHE A 34 -1.68 15.47 -0.02
C PHE A 34 -0.55 16.42 0.37
N LYS A 35 0.65 16.31 -0.25
CA LYS A 35 1.79 17.21 0.01
C LYS A 35 1.40 18.70 0.07
N PRO A 36 0.79 19.30 -0.98
CA PRO A 36 0.41 20.72 -0.93
C PRO A 36 -0.69 21.04 0.09
N ALA A 37 -1.57 20.09 0.43
CA ALA A 37 -2.60 20.28 1.45
C ALA A 37 -2.00 20.31 2.86
N ILE A 38 -1.08 19.37 3.16
CA ILE A 38 -0.35 19.30 4.43
C ILE A 38 0.57 20.52 4.60
N GLU A 39 1.24 20.96 3.53
CA GLU A 39 2.05 22.19 3.56
C GLU A 39 1.20 23.41 3.97
N LYS A 40 -0.06 23.47 3.51
CA LYS A 40 -0.96 24.59 3.77
C LYS A 40 -1.62 24.54 5.16
N ASP A 41 -2.03 23.37 5.62
CA ASP A 41 -2.72 23.19 6.92
C ASP A 41 -1.75 23.03 8.09
N PHE A 42 -0.59 22.40 7.89
CA PHE A 42 0.41 22.14 8.93
C PHE A 42 1.64 23.05 8.87
N GLY A 43 1.85 23.79 7.77
CA GLY A 43 2.99 24.71 7.62
C GLY A 43 4.35 24.02 7.51
N TRP A 44 4.39 22.70 7.29
CA TRP A 44 5.64 21.94 7.13
C TRP A 44 6.36 22.38 5.86
N LYS A 45 7.69 22.57 5.92
CA LYS A 45 8.50 22.98 4.77
C LYS A 45 9.29 21.81 4.19
N GLY A 46 9.13 21.56 2.89
CA GLY A 46 10.05 20.77 2.05
C GLY A 46 10.42 19.37 2.56
N GLY A 47 11.47 19.29 3.38
CA GLY A 47 12.03 18.03 3.88
C GLY A 47 11.05 17.21 4.73
N GLN A 48 10.33 17.88 5.64
CA GLN A 48 9.36 17.22 6.53
C GLN A 48 8.17 16.59 5.78
N LEU A 49 7.85 17.08 4.58
CA LEU A 49 6.82 16.51 3.71
C LEU A 49 7.29 15.27 2.95
N ASN A 50 8.60 15.11 2.79
CA ASN A 50 9.18 13.97 2.11
C ASN A 50 9.59 12.85 3.07
N ASP A 51 9.84 13.15 4.35
CA ASP A 51 10.19 12.15 5.36
C ASP A 51 9.18 10.98 5.45
N PRO A 52 7.85 11.21 5.47
CA PRO A 52 6.90 10.09 5.55
C PRO A 52 6.84 9.26 4.28
N TYR A 53 7.01 9.90 3.12
CA TYR A 53 7.08 9.19 1.84
C TYR A 53 8.35 8.34 1.75
N ALA A 54 9.49 8.90 2.13
CA ALA A 54 10.76 8.19 2.14
C ALA A 54 10.74 7.01 3.12
N LEU A 55 10.15 7.21 4.31
CA LEU A 55 9.96 6.15 5.28
C LEU A 55 9.03 5.05 4.75
N CYS A 56 7.91 5.43 4.13
CA CYS A 56 6.99 4.48 3.49
C CYS A 56 7.71 3.68 2.40
N CYS A 57 8.48 4.31 1.52
CA CYS A 57 9.26 3.61 0.51
C CYS A 57 10.31 2.66 1.13
N LEU A 58 10.96 3.06 2.22
CA LEU A 58 11.94 2.24 2.92
C LEU A 58 11.28 1.02 3.56
N VAL A 59 10.19 1.21 4.30
CA VAL A 59 9.42 0.11 4.90
C VAL A 59 8.82 -0.77 3.81
N PHE A 60 8.33 -0.20 2.72
CA PHE A 60 7.81 -0.95 1.58
C PHE A 60 8.91 -1.82 0.94
N ALA A 61 10.13 -1.30 0.76
CA ALA A 61 11.25 -2.07 0.24
C ALA A 61 11.66 -3.20 1.19
N PHE A 62 11.77 -2.93 2.50
CA PHE A 62 12.05 -3.96 3.51
C PHE A 62 10.95 -5.03 3.54
N THR A 63 9.69 -4.60 3.53
CA THR A 63 8.54 -5.48 3.54
C THR A 63 8.48 -6.29 2.26
N MET A 64 8.85 -5.75 1.10
CA MET A 64 8.87 -6.48 -0.18
C MET A 64 9.82 -7.69 -0.14
N ILE A 65 10.96 -7.58 0.53
CA ILE A 65 11.91 -8.71 0.71
C ILE A 65 11.24 -9.87 1.46
N PHE A 66 10.55 -9.56 2.58
CA PHE A 66 9.85 -10.57 3.38
C PHE A 66 8.57 -11.06 2.69
N ALA A 67 7.79 -10.15 2.11
CA ALA A 67 6.54 -10.43 1.44
C ALA A 67 6.74 -11.32 0.22
N GLY A 68 7.80 -11.12 -0.58
CA GLY A 68 8.13 -12.01 -1.70
C GLY A 68 8.38 -13.44 -1.24
N ARG A 69 9.18 -13.64 -0.18
CA ARG A 69 9.43 -14.96 0.42
C ARG A 69 8.15 -15.58 1.00
N CYS A 70 7.29 -14.78 1.63
CA CYS A 70 6.01 -15.24 2.17
C CYS A 70 5.02 -15.59 1.04
N GLN A 71 5.01 -14.82 -0.03
CA GLN A 71 4.19 -15.00 -1.22
C GLN A 71 4.52 -16.29 -1.96
N ASP A 72 5.80 -16.64 -2.07
CA ASP A 72 6.24 -17.90 -2.67
C ASP A 72 5.81 -19.12 -1.83
N LYS A 73 5.66 -18.96 -0.50
CA LYS A 73 5.38 -20.07 0.43
C LYS A 73 3.88 -20.24 0.78
N LEU A 74 3.15 -19.13 0.91
CA LEU A 74 1.73 -19.09 1.32
C LEU A 74 0.78 -18.71 0.17
N GLY A 75 1.35 -18.32 -0.97
CA GLY A 75 0.61 -17.87 -2.14
C GLY A 75 0.26 -16.38 -2.11
N PRO A 76 0.04 -15.78 -3.30
CA PRO A 76 -0.20 -14.35 -3.47
C PRO A 76 -1.48 -13.83 -2.80
N ARG A 77 -2.51 -14.67 -2.65
CA ARG A 77 -3.79 -14.24 -2.06
C ARG A 77 -3.65 -13.85 -0.59
N VAL A 78 -3.04 -14.71 0.23
CA VAL A 78 -2.95 -14.48 1.68
C VAL A 78 -2.04 -13.28 1.97
N THR A 79 -0.92 -13.19 1.26
CA THR A 79 0.04 -12.08 1.41
C THR A 79 -0.60 -10.73 1.03
N ALA A 80 -1.38 -10.68 -0.05
CA ALA A 80 -2.08 -9.47 -0.46
C ALA A 80 -3.19 -9.06 0.54
N SER A 81 -3.95 -10.01 1.07
CA SER A 81 -5.00 -9.71 2.07
C SER A 81 -4.40 -9.17 3.36
N VAL A 82 -3.33 -9.77 3.87
CA VAL A 82 -2.64 -9.29 5.08
C VAL A 82 -2.07 -7.89 4.88
N GLY A 83 -1.41 -7.65 3.74
CA GLY A 83 -0.89 -6.32 3.39
C GLY A 83 -1.99 -5.26 3.27
N GLY A 84 -3.11 -5.60 2.62
CA GLY A 84 -4.26 -4.68 2.49
C GLY A 84 -4.90 -4.33 3.83
N VAL A 85 -5.02 -5.29 4.75
CA VAL A 85 -5.54 -5.05 6.10
C VAL A 85 -4.59 -4.16 6.92
N LEU A 86 -3.28 -4.40 6.83
CA LEU A 86 -2.27 -3.56 7.50
C LEU A 86 -2.30 -2.12 6.97
N VAL A 87 -2.32 -1.92 5.65
CA VAL A 87 -2.40 -0.59 5.03
C VAL A 87 -3.72 0.10 5.40
N GLY A 88 -4.84 -0.63 5.38
CA GLY A 88 -6.14 -0.09 5.79
C GLY A 88 -6.17 0.34 7.26
N ALA A 89 -5.54 -0.45 8.15
CA ALA A 89 -5.42 -0.10 9.56
C ALA A 89 -4.52 1.13 9.78
N GLY A 90 -3.40 1.23 9.03
CA GLY A 90 -2.53 2.41 9.04
C GLY A 90 -3.27 3.68 8.62
N LEU A 91 -4.00 3.63 7.50
CA LEU A 91 -4.83 4.76 7.04
C LEU A 91 -5.93 5.14 8.05
N ALA A 92 -6.58 4.16 8.67
CA ALA A 92 -7.59 4.43 9.71
C ALA A 92 -6.99 5.12 10.93
N LEU A 93 -5.78 4.71 11.36
CA LEU A 93 -5.06 5.35 12.48
C LEU A 93 -4.70 6.81 12.16
N ILE A 94 -4.17 7.07 10.96
CA ILE A 94 -3.83 8.43 10.50
C ILE A 94 -5.08 9.32 10.47
N SER A 95 -6.23 8.77 10.05
CA SER A 95 -7.48 9.53 9.97
C SER A 95 -7.99 10.02 11.33
N THR A 96 -7.58 9.38 12.44
CA THR A 96 -8.04 9.76 13.78
C THR A 96 -7.14 10.76 14.48
N THR A 97 -5.91 10.97 13.99
CA THR A 97 -4.86 11.69 14.72
C THR A 97 -4.07 12.64 13.82
N ASN A 98 -4.02 13.93 14.20
CA ASN A 98 -3.28 14.99 13.48
C ASN A 98 -1.82 15.16 13.95
N SER A 99 -1.20 14.15 14.55
CA SER A 99 0.16 14.26 15.08
C SER A 99 1.20 13.87 14.03
N TYR A 100 2.27 14.67 13.89
CA TYR A 100 3.41 14.46 12.97
C TYR A 100 3.96 13.04 13.06
N ALA A 101 4.17 12.55 14.29
CA ALA A 101 4.73 11.22 14.55
C ALA A 101 3.75 10.10 14.18
N THR A 102 2.44 10.31 14.37
CA THR A 102 1.42 9.32 14.02
C THR A 102 1.19 9.25 12.51
N TRP A 103 1.33 10.37 11.81
CA TRP A 103 1.35 10.40 10.35
C TRP A 103 2.58 9.69 9.77
N LEU A 104 3.76 9.91 10.37
CA LEU A 104 4.97 9.18 10.01
C LEU A 104 4.85 7.68 10.25
N LEU A 105 4.33 7.27 11.40
CA LEU A 105 4.19 5.86 11.74
C LEU A 105 3.04 5.18 11.01
N GLY A 106 1.92 5.86 10.77
CA GLY A 106 0.75 5.25 10.13
C GLY A 106 0.81 5.24 8.61
N PHE A 107 1.45 6.25 7.99
CA PHE A 107 1.66 6.27 6.53
C PHE A 107 2.98 5.60 6.14
N GLY A 108 4.00 5.71 7.00
CA GLY A 108 5.35 5.26 6.73
C GLY A 108 5.65 3.82 7.16
N VAL A 109 4.89 3.24 8.11
CA VAL A 109 5.11 1.89 8.66
C VAL A 109 3.84 1.05 8.52
#